data_AF-A0A8J8AHI4-F1
#
_entry.id   AF-A0A8J8AHI4-F1
#
_cell.length_a   1.000
_cell.length_b   1.000
_cell.length_c   1.000
_cell.angle_alpha   90.00
_cell.angle_beta   90.00
_cell.angle_gamma   90.00
#
_symmetry.space_group_name_H-M   'P 1'
#
loop_
_entity.id
_entity.type
_entity.pdbx_description
1 polymer ?
#
loop_
_entity_poly.entity_id
_entity_poly.type
_entity_poly.pdbx_seq_one_letter_code
_entity_poly.pdbx_strand_id
1 'polypeptide(L)'
;MFGEHELRTKFIKVVDRKIHLVERPGGTVLYRRDDVRVLIKRGDESLMVLPAPAEGYGVGFLMIKLREKIALPPRERITGYLTAPIDITIRSGDTEIDRFVVGKEKYALYGRITSGVIARYHTSGFYTEVPEAPGVVKLVIDNPTEKWKLVEKVVIPIKGSTMFYSREKAYYPLVVLTTREPYEVNNTGNPPDGTLRKTHEAEPVPNFRMRW
;
A
#
# COMPACT_ATOMS: atom_id res chain seq x y z
N MET A 1 -1.38 -10.60 12.45
CA MET A 1 -2.10 -9.32 12.44
C MET A 1 -1.06 -8.24 12.40
N PHE A 2 -1.38 -7.10 11.80
CA PHE A 2 -0.50 -5.94 11.88
C PHE A 2 -0.41 -5.41 13.32
N GLY A 3 0.65 -4.67 13.58
CA GLY A 3 0.93 -4.03 14.85
C GLY A 3 2.09 -4.66 15.61
N GLU A 4 2.07 -4.42 16.91
CA GLU A 4 3.15 -4.74 17.82
C GLU A 4 3.06 -6.18 18.35
N HIS A 5 4.22 -6.83 18.44
CA HIS A 5 4.37 -8.21 18.88
C HIS A 5 5.56 -8.35 19.81
N GLU A 6 5.32 -8.86 21.02
CA GLU A 6 6.41 -9.27 21.92
C GLU A 6 7.36 -10.28 21.25
N LEU A 7 8.66 -10.13 21.50
CA LEU A 7 9.71 -11.07 21.09
C LEU A 7 9.75 -12.30 21.99
N ARG A 8 8.72 -13.16 21.86
CA ARG A 8 8.58 -14.45 22.57
C ARG A 8 8.17 -15.56 21.62
N THR A 9 8.22 -16.81 22.07
CA THR A 9 7.88 -17.96 21.23
C THR A 9 6.41 -17.90 20.84
N LYS A 10 6.12 -17.70 19.55
CA LYS A 10 4.74 -17.65 19.03
C LYS A 10 4.70 -17.70 17.51
N PHE A 11 3.50 -17.96 17.01
CA PHE A 11 3.17 -17.74 15.61
C PHE A 11 2.43 -16.43 15.42
N ILE A 12 2.82 -15.68 14.40
CA ILE A 12 2.12 -14.49 13.95
C ILE A 12 1.60 -14.77 12.54
N LYS A 13 0.28 -14.83 12.38
CA LYS A 13 -0.35 -14.94 11.07
C LYS A 13 -0.70 -13.54 10.55
N VAL A 14 -0.19 -13.13 9.40
CA VAL A 14 -0.49 -11.84 8.78
C VAL A 14 -0.86 -12.05 7.32
N VAL A 15 -2.07 -11.62 6.94
CA VAL A 15 -2.70 -12.00 5.67
C VAL A 15 -2.67 -13.52 5.48
N ASP A 16 -1.97 -14.03 4.47
CA ASP A 16 -1.79 -15.44 4.13
C ASP A 16 -0.42 -15.98 4.57
N ARG A 17 0.40 -15.17 5.26
CA ARG A 17 1.75 -15.53 5.70
C ARG A 17 1.80 -15.86 7.18
N LYS A 18 2.74 -16.74 7.54
CA LYS A 18 2.99 -17.18 8.91
C LYS A 18 4.44 -16.91 9.28
N ILE A 19 4.62 -16.13 10.33
CA ILE A 19 5.91 -15.83 10.96
C ILE A 19 6.00 -16.68 12.23
N HIS A 20 7.17 -17.27 12.47
CA HIS A 20 7.47 -18.02 13.67
C HIS A 20 8.61 -17.34 14.43
N LEU A 21 8.34 -16.97 15.67
CA LEU A 21 9.35 -16.54 16.62
C LEU A 21 9.67 -17.71 17.54
N VAL A 22 10.95 -18.03 17.70
CA VAL A 22 11.42 -19.10 18.58
C VAL A 22 12.47 -18.55 19.52
N GLU A 23 12.20 -18.58 20.81
CA GLU A 23 13.17 -18.14 21.81
C GLU A 23 14.37 -19.07 21.86
N ARG A 24 15.54 -18.49 22.10
CA ARG A 24 16.80 -19.19 22.22
C ARG A 24 17.55 -18.72 23.47
N PRO A 25 18.50 -19.53 23.98
CA PRO A 25 19.35 -19.13 25.10
C PRO A 25 20.06 -17.79 24.85
N GLY A 26 20.46 -17.12 25.95
CA GLY A 26 21.18 -15.86 25.87
C GLY A 26 20.32 -14.64 25.49
N GLY A 27 19.00 -14.71 25.68
CA GLY A 27 18.09 -13.58 25.42
C GLY A 27 17.94 -13.28 23.93
N THR A 28 17.96 -14.31 23.08
CA THR A 28 17.78 -14.16 21.63
C THR A 28 16.46 -14.78 21.18
N VAL A 29 15.96 -14.34 20.03
CA VAL A 29 14.77 -14.87 19.37
C VAL A 29 15.10 -15.09 17.90
N LEU A 30 14.84 -16.28 17.40
CA LEU A 30 14.95 -16.56 15.97
C LEU A 30 13.63 -16.20 15.29
N TYR A 31 13.66 -15.19 14.44
CA TYR A 31 12.62 -14.92 13.46
C TYR A 31 12.74 -15.90 12.29
N ARG A 32 11.63 -16.52 11.89
CA ARG A 32 11.55 -17.40 10.72
C ARG A 32 10.29 -17.10 9.91
N ARG A 33 10.47 -16.96 8.60
CA ARG A 33 9.39 -16.93 7.61
C ARG A 33 9.90 -17.60 6.34
N ASP A 34 9.23 -18.66 5.91
CA ASP A 34 9.69 -19.49 4.78
C ASP A 34 11.18 -19.88 4.97
N ASP A 35 12.04 -19.53 4.02
CA ASP A 35 13.49 -19.75 4.09
C ASP A 35 14.27 -18.62 4.81
N VAL A 36 13.62 -17.49 5.10
CA VAL A 36 14.24 -16.36 5.81
C VAL A 36 14.39 -16.69 7.29
N ARG A 37 15.60 -16.47 7.80
CA ARG A 37 15.95 -16.67 9.21
C ARG A 37 16.79 -15.50 9.70
N VAL A 38 16.34 -14.83 10.76
CA VAL A 38 17.07 -13.72 11.37
C VAL A 38 17.14 -13.94 12.88
N LEU A 39 18.35 -13.91 13.44
CA LEU A 39 18.55 -14.00 14.88
C LEU A 39 18.47 -12.58 15.46
N ILE A 40 17.50 -12.35 16.33
CA ILE A 40 17.25 -11.07 16.99
C ILE A 40 17.76 -11.17 18.42
N LYS A 41 18.63 -10.25 18.84
CA LYS A 41 18.97 -10.05 20.26
C LYS A 41 17.85 -9.24 20.89
N ARG A 42 17.25 -9.70 21.99
CA ARG A 42 16.23 -8.91 22.69
C ARG A 42 16.88 -7.67 23.31
N GLY A 43 16.29 -6.53 23.01
CA GLY A 43 16.36 -5.32 23.81
C GLY A 43 14.98 -5.00 24.38
N ASP A 44 14.72 -3.72 24.62
CA ASP A 44 13.42 -3.24 25.10
C ASP A 44 12.39 -3.07 23.97
N GLU A 45 12.87 -3.10 22.73
CA GLU A 45 12.05 -2.96 21.53
C GLU A 45 11.24 -4.23 21.22
N SER A 46 10.02 -4.02 20.75
CA SER A 46 9.14 -5.08 20.27
C SER A 46 9.37 -5.39 18.78
N LEU A 47 8.69 -6.42 18.29
CA LEU A 47 8.62 -6.71 16.86
C LEU A 47 7.40 -6.03 16.25
N MET A 48 7.62 -5.15 15.28
CA MET A 48 6.56 -4.48 14.55
C MET A 48 6.29 -5.22 13.23
N VAL A 49 5.05 -5.64 13.03
CA VAL A 49 4.56 -6.21 11.77
C VAL A 49 3.69 -5.15 11.11
N LEU A 50 4.19 -4.49 10.08
CA LEU A 50 3.54 -3.33 9.47
C LEU A 50 3.30 -3.56 7.99
N PRO A 51 2.23 -3.00 7.41
CA PRO A 51 2.15 -2.94 5.95
C PRO A 51 3.19 -1.97 5.42
N ALA A 52 3.63 -2.21 4.19
CA ALA A 52 4.49 -1.31 3.45
C ALA A 52 3.93 -1.14 2.02
N PRO A 53 4.19 0.00 1.37
CA PRO A 53 3.78 0.18 -0.02
C PRO A 53 4.36 -0.94 -0.89
N ALA A 54 3.59 -1.42 -1.86
CA ALA A 54 4.01 -2.49 -2.79
C ALA A 54 5.11 -2.03 -3.78
N GLU A 55 6.29 -1.73 -3.26
CA GLU A 55 7.45 -1.27 -4.03
C GLU A 55 8.20 -2.46 -4.67
N GLY A 56 8.13 -3.67 -4.11
CA GLY A 56 8.81 -4.86 -4.65
C GLY A 56 10.28 -4.55 -5.03
N TYR A 57 10.62 -4.67 -6.33
CA TYR A 57 11.91 -4.26 -6.91
C TYR A 57 12.22 -2.74 -6.90
N GLY A 58 11.74 -2.00 -5.90
CA GLY A 58 12.00 -0.56 -5.74
C GLY A 58 11.20 0.34 -6.68
N VAL A 59 10.05 -0.10 -7.18
CA VAL A 59 9.19 0.73 -8.03
C VAL A 59 8.53 1.84 -7.22
N GLY A 60 8.42 3.03 -7.82
CA GLY A 60 7.85 4.20 -7.13
C GLY A 60 6.37 4.45 -7.39
N PHE A 61 5.74 3.67 -8.27
CA PHE A 61 4.38 3.90 -8.72
C PHE A 61 3.54 2.63 -8.62
N LEU A 62 2.26 2.79 -8.25
CA LEU A 62 1.23 1.76 -8.33
C LEU A 62 0.20 2.14 -9.39
N MET A 63 0.13 1.36 -10.46
CA MET A 63 -0.91 1.42 -11.46
C MET A 63 -2.02 0.43 -11.11
N ILE A 64 -3.22 0.95 -10.85
CA ILE A 64 -4.43 0.16 -10.70
C ILE A 64 -5.28 0.34 -11.96
N LYS A 65 -5.40 -0.72 -12.75
CA LYS A 65 -6.35 -0.78 -13.87
C LYS A 65 -7.75 -1.11 -13.32
N LEU A 66 -8.74 -0.34 -13.70
CA LEU A 66 -10.13 -0.63 -13.36
C LEU A 66 -10.66 -1.75 -14.26
N ARG A 67 -11.38 -2.71 -13.67
CA ARG A 67 -12.06 -3.77 -14.43
C ARG A 67 -13.14 -3.15 -15.32
N GLU A 68 -14.00 -2.33 -14.72
CA GLU A 68 -14.99 -1.50 -15.39
C GLU A 68 -14.48 -0.05 -15.45
N LYS A 69 -14.57 0.58 -16.63
CA LYS A 69 -14.26 2.00 -16.77
C LYS A 69 -15.33 2.83 -16.06
N ILE A 70 -14.93 3.96 -15.48
CA ILE A 70 -15.86 4.88 -14.80
C ILE A 70 -16.08 6.10 -15.70
N ALA A 71 -17.32 6.32 -16.12
CA ALA A 71 -17.73 7.56 -16.77
C ALA A 71 -18.26 8.52 -15.70
N LEU A 72 -17.71 9.74 -15.65
CA LEU A 72 -18.06 10.76 -14.65
C LEU A 72 -18.64 11.99 -15.36
N PRO A 73 -19.86 12.46 -14.97
CA PRO A 73 -20.47 13.65 -15.57
C PRO A 73 -19.68 14.93 -15.28
N PRO A 74 -19.93 16.01 -16.03
CA PRO A 74 -19.42 17.34 -15.71
C PRO A 74 -19.75 17.75 -14.27
N ARG A 75 -18.81 18.42 -13.60
CA ARG A 75 -18.96 19.00 -12.24
C ARG A 75 -19.38 18.01 -11.14
N GLU A 76 -19.22 16.72 -11.38
CA GLU A 76 -19.57 15.66 -10.44
C GLU A 76 -18.35 15.00 -9.82
N ARG A 77 -18.59 14.34 -8.68
CA ARG A 77 -17.57 13.60 -7.91
C ARG A 77 -18.11 12.26 -7.48
N ILE A 78 -17.26 11.23 -7.53
CA ILE A 78 -17.57 9.91 -6.98
C ILE A 78 -16.48 9.48 -6.00
N THR A 79 -16.87 8.78 -4.94
CA THR A 79 -15.96 8.23 -3.93
C THR A 79 -16.22 6.75 -3.77
N GLY A 80 -15.15 5.96 -3.64
CA GLY A 80 -15.23 4.53 -3.41
C GLY A 80 -13.88 3.95 -3.04
N TYR A 81 -13.77 2.64 -3.19
CA TYR A 81 -12.62 1.86 -2.76
C TYR A 81 -12.10 0.99 -3.90
N LEU A 82 -10.78 0.80 -3.92
CA LEU A 82 -10.08 -0.14 -4.78
C LEU A 82 -9.31 -1.13 -3.90
N THR A 83 -9.16 -2.36 -4.38
CA THR A 83 -8.17 -3.30 -3.85
C THR A 83 -6.78 -2.91 -4.36
N ALA A 84 -5.76 -3.16 -3.57
CA ALA A 84 -4.37 -2.90 -3.93
C ALA A 84 -3.41 -3.96 -3.35
N PRO A 85 -2.29 -4.23 -4.02
CA PRO A 85 -1.22 -5.04 -3.45
C PRO A 85 -0.55 -4.27 -2.31
N ILE A 86 0.03 -4.98 -1.37
CA ILE A 86 0.87 -4.44 -0.29
C ILE A 86 2.08 -5.32 -0.10
N ASP A 87 3.12 -4.73 0.47
CA ASP A 87 4.21 -5.47 1.08
C ASP A 87 3.97 -5.52 2.61
N ILE A 88 4.74 -6.36 3.29
CA ILE A 88 4.81 -6.40 4.74
C ILE A 88 6.26 -6.17 5.12
N THR A 89 6.48 -5.22 6.03
CA THR A 89 7.77 -4.96 6.66
C THR A 89 7.74 -5.42 8.11
N ILE A 90 8.83 -6.06 8.52
CA ILE A 90 9.08 -6.51 9.88
C ILE A 90 10.20 -5.65 10.45
N ARG A 91 9.92 -4.94 11.53
CA ARG A 91 10.89 -4.05 12.17
C ARG A 91 11.09 -4.39 13.63
N SER A 92 12.26 -4.06 14.17
CA SER A 92 12.48 -3.94 15.61
C SER A 92 13.31 -2.68 15.84
N GLY A 93 12.77 -1.74 16.61
CA GLY A 93 13.21 -0.35 16.60
C GLY A 93 13.24 0.23 15.18
N ASP A 94 14.36 0.86 14.81
CA ASP A 94 14.55 1.49 13.50
C ASP A 94 15.03 0.55 12.39
N THR A 95 15.29 -0.71 12.71
CA THR A 95 15.86 -1.67 11.75
C THR A 95 14.76 -2.50 11.09
N GLU A 96 14.76 -2.52 9.75
CA GLU A 96 13.99 -3.49 8.96
C GLU A 96 14.71 -4.84 8.97
N ILE A 97 14.04 -5.85 9.49
CA ILE A 97 14.53 -7.23 9.68
C ILE A 97 14.19 -8.08 8.45
N ASP A 98 13.02 -7.85 7.87
CA ASP A 98 12.51 -8.59 6.72
C ASP A 98 11.46 -7.74 6.02
N ARG A 99 11.39 -7.88 4.70
CA ARG A 99 10.32 -7.31 3.87
C ARG A 99 9.93 -8.32 2.83
N PHE A 100 8.63 -8.53 2.67
CA PHE A 100 8.11 -9.51 1.73
C PHE A 100 6.78 -9.11 1.14
N VAL A 101 6.55 -9.65 -0.04
CA VAL A 101 5.41 -9.31 -0.87
C VAL A 101 4.26 -10.28 -0.61
N VAL A 102 3.04 -9.74 -0.60
CA VAL A 102 1.81 -10.53 -0.43
C VAL A 102 1.09 -10.63 -1.77
N GLY A 103 0.76 -11.86 -2.17
CA GLY A 103 0.11 -12.14 -3.45
C GLY A 103 1.04 -12.13 -4.66
N LYS A 104 0.46 -11.93 -5.86
CA LYS A 104 1.20 -11.98 -7.13
C LYS A 104 1.86 -10.65 -7.46
N GLU A 105 3.10 -10.72 -7.91
CA GLU A 105 3.85 -9.56 -8.39
C GLU A 105 3.61 -9.36 -9.89
N LYS A 106 3.04 -8.21 -10.24
CA LYS A 106 2.88 -7.79 -11.63
C LYS A 106 3.38 -6.38 -11.79
N TYR A 107 3.92 -6.10 -12.96
CA TYR A 107 4.49 -4.80 -13.31
C TYR A 107 3.97 -4.36 -14.68
N ALA A 108 3.91 -3.06 -14.87
CA ALA A 108 3.57 -2.45 -16.15
C ALA A 108 4.50 -1.29 -16.43
N LEU A 109 4.85 -1.11 -17.71
CA LEU A 109 5.45 0.13 -18.17
C LEU A 109 4.36 1.21 -18.24
N TYR A 110 4.59 2.32 -17.54
CA TYR A 110 3.73 3.50 -17.61
C TYR A 110 4.42 4.63 -18.38
N GLY A 111 3.80 5.07 -19.48
CA GLY A 111 4.37 6.05 -20.40
C GLY A 111 5.05 5.40 -21.60
N ARG A 112 5.92 6.15 -22.29
CA ARG A 112 6.60 5.69 -23.50
C ARG A 112 7.67 4.65 -23.18
N ILE A 113 8.00 3.79 -24.14
CA ILE A 113 9.06 2.77 -24.01
C ILE A 113 10.41 3.38 -23.62
N THR A 114 10.73 4.57 -24.14
CA THR A 114 12.03 5.22 -23.93
C THR A 114 12.12 6.11 -22.69
N SER A 115 10.99 6.48 -22.09
CA SER A 115 10.95 7.49 -21.00
C SER A 115 9.90 7.20 -19.92
N GLY A 116 9.28 6.04 -19.98
CA GLY A 116 8.28 5.59 -19.03
C GLY A 116 8.91 5.09 -17.74
N VAL A 117 8.05 4.76 -16.79
CA VAL A 117 8.45 4.21 -15.49
C VAL A 117 7.84 2.83 -15.30
N ILE A 118 8.56 1.94 -14.66
CA ILE A 118 7.99 0.66 -14.23
C ILE A 118 7.13 0.93 -12.99
N ALA A 119 5.86 0.55 -13.07
CA ALA A 119 4.91 0.64 -11.98
C ALA A 119 4.51 -0.76 -11.52
N ARG A 120 4.25 -0.90 -10.22
CA ARG A 120 3.50 -2.03 -9.68
C ARG A 120 2.14 -2.06 -10.36
N TYR A 121 1.71 -3.22 -10.85
CA TYR A 121 0.46 -3.36 -11.59
C TYR A 121 -0.55 -4.18 -10.81
N HIS A 122 -1.78 -3.69 -10.74
CA HIS A 122 -2.91 -4.39 -10.16
C HIS A 122 -4.19 -4.14 -10.94
N THR A 123 -5.17 -5.02 -10.78
CA THR A 123 -6.50 -4.87 -11.37
C THR A 123 -7.55 -4.93 -10.27
N SER A 124 -8.41 -3.91 -10.21
CA SER A 124 -9.46 -3.80 -9.19
C SER A 124 -10.79 -3.43 -9.82
N GLY A 125 -11.89 -3.90 -9.23
CA GLY A 125 -13.19 -3.25 -9.39
C GLY A 125 -13.26 -1.95 -8.57
N PHE A 126 -14.32 -1.18 -8.76
CA PHE A 126 -14.65 0.00 -7.95
C PHE A 126 -15.79 -0.36 -6.99
N TYR A 127 -15.54 -0.24 -5.68
CA TYR A 127 -16.46 -0.67 -4.64
C TYR A 127 -17.00 0.54 -3.87
N THR A 128 -18.29 0.53 -3.54
CA THR A 128 -18.92 1.55 -2.68
C THR A 128 -18.57 1.34 -1.20
N GLU A 129 -18.25 0.11 -0.82
CA GLU A 129 -17.84 -0.29 0.53
C GLU A 129 -16.40 -0.81 0.53
N VAL A 130 -15.79 -0.89 1.71
CA VAL A 130 -14.41 -1.38 1.87
C VAL A 130 -14.34 -2.86 1.46
N PRO A 131 -13.62 -3.21 0.39
CA PRO A 131 -13.58 -4.59 -0.08
C PRO A 131 -12.87 -5.52 0.91
N GLU A 132 -13.16 -6.81 0.85
CA GLU A 132 -12.44 -7.85 1.57
C GLU A 132 -11.10 -8.13 0.86
N ALA A 133 -10.11 -7.28 1.13
CA ALA A 133 -8.76 -7.40 0.61
C ALA A 133 -7.74 -6.93 1.66
N PRO A 134 -6.50 -7.47 1.63
CA PRO A 134 -5.45 -7.06 2.56
C PRO A 134 -5.01 -5.61 2.36
N GLY A 135 -5.06 -5.10 1.14
CA GLY A 135 -4.71 -3.73 0.78
C GLY A 135 -5.88 -3.00 0.13
N VAL A 136 -6.12 -1.77 0.58
CA VAL A 136 -7.23 -0.93 0.12
C VAL A 136 -6.74 0.49 -0.21
N VAL A 137 -7.32 1.08 -1.25
CA VAL A 137 -7.17 2.51 -1.57
C VAL A 137 -8.56 3.13 -1.52
N LYS A 138 -8.76 4.17 -0.71
CA LYS A 138 -9.94 5.03 -0.81
C LYS A 138 -9.67 6.05 -1.91
N LEU A 139 -10.50 6.03 -2.95
CA LEU A 139 -10.35 6.86 -4.13
C LEU A 139 -11.49 7.85 -4.22
N VAL A 140 -11.13 9.11 -4.42
CA VAL A 140 -12.01 10.18 -4.86
C VAL A 140 -11.70 10.48 -6.31
N ILE A 141 -12.71 10.51 -7.17
CA ILE A 141 -12.59 10.97 -8.55
C ILE A 141 -13.43 12.25 -8.68
N ASP A 142 -12.78 13.35 -9.02
CA ASP A 142 -13.38 14.66 -9.20
C ASP A 142 -13.33 15.08 -10.68
N ASN A 143 -14.48 15.48 -11.24
CA ASN A 143 -14.55 16.06 -12.57
C ASN A 143 -14.90 17.55 -12.50
N PRO A 144 -13.89 18.43 -12.44
CA PRO A 144 -14.13 19.87 -12.38
C PRO A 144 -14.45 20.46 -13.77
N THR A 145 -14.59 19.65 -14.82
CA THR A 145 -14.75 20.13 -16.20
C THR A 145 -16.21 20.16 -16.65
N GLU A 146 -16.48 20.84 -17.76
CA GLU A 146 -17.80 20.87 -18.42
C GLU A 146 -18.06 19.65 -19.34
N LYS A 147 -17.17 18.67 -19.35
CA LYS A 147 -17.23 17.51 -20.24
C LYS A 147 -17.28 16.22 -19.44
N TRP A 148 -17.91 15.21 -20.01
CA TRP A 148 -17.81 13.84 -19.50
C TRP A 148 -16.34 13.37 -19.52
N LYS A 149 -15.96 12.64 -18.48
CA LYS A 149 -14.62 12.06 -18.34
C LYS A 149 -14.70 10.56 -18.16
N LEU A 150 -13.71 9.85 -18.71
CA LEU A 150 -13.62 8.40 -18.65
C LEU A 150 -12.33 8.02 -17.92
N VAL A 151 -12.45 7.27 -16.84
CA VAL A 151 -11.32 6.78 -16.05
C VAL A 151 -11.20 5.28 -16.22
N GLU A 152 -10.02 4.83 -16.67
CA GLU A 152 -9.71 3.41 -16.91
C GLU A 152 -8.65 2.86 -15.96
N LYS A 153 -7.83 3.75 -15.41
CA LYS A 153 -6.72 3.42 -14.52
C LYS A 153 -6.39 4.62 -13.64
N VAL A 154 -5.76 4.35 -12.51
CA VAL A 154 -5.17 5.35 -11.62
C VAL A 154 -3.70 4.98 -11.41
N VAL A 155 -2.81 5.97 -11.47
CA VAL A 155 -1.38 5.78 -11.21
C VAL A 155 -0.99 6.61 -9.99
N ILE A 156 -0.63 5.93 -8.92
CA ILE A 156 -0.42 6.51 -7.60
C ILE A 156 1.09 6.50 -7.30
N PRO A 157 1.70 7.63 -6.93
CA PRO A 157 3.05 7.62 -6.36
C PRO A 157 3.01 6.95 -4.98
N ILE A 158 3.82 5.90 -4.79
CA ILE A 158 3.83 5.09 -3.57
C ILE A 158 5.19 5.04 -2.87
N LYS A 159 6.26 5.54 -3.52
CA LYS A 159 7.61 5.49 -2.96
C LYS A 159 7.67 6.24 -1.64
N GLY A 160 8.07 5.57 -0.56
CA GLY A 160 8.16 6.18 0.77
C GLY A 160 6.82 6.68 1.33
N SER A 161 5.69 6.27 0.74
CA SER A 161 4.37 6.64 1.24
C SER A 161 4.15 6.00 2.61
N THR A 162 3.64 6.78 3.55
CA THR A 162 3.05 6.20 4.75
C THR A 162 1.88 5.29 4.37
N MET A 163 1.65 4.27 5.19
CA MET A 163 0.47 3.43 5.12
C MET A 163 -0.29 3.49 6.44
N PHE A 164 -1.57 3.16 6.33
CA PHE A 164 -2.48 3.09 7.46
C PHE A 164 -2.96 1.67 7.65
N TYR A 165 -3.28 1.28 8.88
CA TYR A 165 -3.70 -0.09 9.15
C TYR A 165 -4.63 -0.23 10.32
N SER A 166 -5.45 -1.28 10.19
CA SER A 166 -6.17 -1.95 11.27
C SER A 166 -5.43 -3.26 11.59
N ARG A 167 -5.96 -4.10 12.48
CA ARG A 167 -5.35 -5.42 12.78
C ARG A 167 -5.21 -6.33 11.54
N GLU A 168 -6.10 -6.21 10.57
CA GLU A 168 -6.23 -7.16 9.46
C GLU A 168 -6.06 -6.54 8.08
N LYS A 169 -6.38 -5.25 7.93
CA LYS A 169 -6.32 -4.54 6.65
C LYS A 169 -5.32 -3.40 6.68
N ALA A 170 -4.65 -3.21 5.56
CA ALA A 170 -3.80 -2.09 5.26
C ALA A 170 -4.47 -1.17 4.24
N TYR A 171 -4.12 0.10 4.33
CA TYR A 171 -4.70 1.17 3.54
C TYR A 171 -3.59 2.08 3.06
N TYR A 172 -3.63 2.38 1.77
CA TYR A 172 -2.91 3.54 1.24
C TYR A 172 -3.57 4.82 1.77
N PRO A 173 -2.85 5.95 1.74
CA PRO A 173 -3.47 7.24 2.05
C PRO A 173 -4.65 7.53 1.12
N LEU A 174 -5.48 8.50 1.51
CA LEU A 174 -6.56 8.98 0.64
C LEU A 174 -5.98 9.47 -0.69
N VAL A 175 -6.52 8.95 -1.79
CA VAL A 175 -6.13 9.33 -3.14
C VAL A 175 -7.23 10.16 -3.77
N VAL A 176 -6.85 11.30 -4.34
CA VAL A 176 -7.74 12.16 -5.12
C VAL A 176 -7.26 12.20 -6.57
N LEU A 177 -8.12 11.80 -7.50
CA LEU A 177 -7.92 11.92 -8.94
C LEU A 177 -8.77 13.08 -9.47
N THR A 178 -8.13 14.13 -9.96
CA THR A 178 -8.78 15.26 -10.62
C THR A 178 -8.68 15.09 -12.13
N THR A 179 -9.82 15.04 -12.83
CA THR A 179 -9.90 14.72 -14.26
C THR A 179 -9.79 15.95 -15.19
N ARG A 180 -9.11 17.02 -14.72
CA ARG A 180 -8.63 18.13 -15.57
C ARG A 180 -7.41 17.64 -16.36
N GLU A 181 -7.23 18.03 -17.62
CA GLU A 181 -6.12 17.53 -18.43
C GLU A 181 -4.82 18.32 -18.23
N PRO A 182 -3.66 17.64 -18.06
CA PRO A 182 -3.52 16.20 -17.82
C PRO A 182 -4.07 15.80 -16.45
N TYR A 183 -4.67 14.59 -16.35
CA TYR A 183 -5.28 14.13 -15.09
C TYR A 183 -4.28 14.21 -13.95
N GLU A 184 -4.70 14.68 -12.79
CA GLU A 184 -3.81 14.87 -11.63
C GLU A 184 -4.19 13.90 -10.52
N VAL A 185 -3.21 13.16 -10.01
CA VAL A 185 -3.36 12.27 -8.85
C VAL A 185 -2.63 12.88 -7.67
N ASN A 186 -3.37 13.07 -6.58
CA ASN A 186 -2.83 13.48 -5.30
C ASN A 186 -2.90 12.31 -4.32
N ASN A 187 -1.74 11.77 -3.94
CA ASN A 187 -1.62 10.93 -2.75
C ASN A 187 -1.48 11.87 -1.54
N THR A 188 -2.59 12.07 -0.81
CA THR A 188 -2.69 13.14 0.19
C THR A 188 -1.81 12.95 1.42
N GLY A 189 -1.23 11.76 1.63
CA GLY A 189 -0.54 11.40 2.88
C GLY A 189 -1.47 11.24 4.09
N ASN A 190 -2.77 11.54 3.95
CA ASN A 190 -3.75 11.51 5.02
C ASN A 190 -4.47 10.16 5.14
N PRO A 191 -4.91 9.77 6.35
CA PRO A 191 -5.66 8.54 6.55
C PRO A 191 -7.00 8.57 5.80
N PRO A 192 -7.47 7.42 5.26
CA PRO A 192 -8.78 7.32 4.61
C PRO A 192 -10.00 7.69 5.49
N ASP A 193 -9.92 7.46 6.81
CA ASP A 193 -11.03 7.68 7.76
C ASP A 193 -10.62 8.28 9.12
N GLY A 194 -9.35 8.67 9.29
CA GLY A 194 -8.85 9.30 10.52
C GLY A 194 -8.65 8.39 11.74
N THR A 195 -9.16 7.16 11.73
CA THR A 195 -9.12 6.24 12.90
C THR A 195 -7.99 5.21 12.85
N LEU A 196 -7.37 5.06 11.67
CA LEU A 196 -6.37 4.05 11.42
C LEU A 196 -5.00 4.41 12.01
N ARG A 197 -4.25 3.38 12.42
CA ARG A 197 -2.87 3.54 12.86
C ARG A 197 -1.98 3.80 11.65
N LYS A 198 -1.02 4.72 11.77
CA LYS A 198 -0.04 5.03 10.72
C LYS A 198 1.26 4.24 10.93
N THR A 199 1.95 3.91 9.86
CA THR A 199 3.24 3.22 9.90
C THR A 199 4.41 4.12 10.27
N HIS A 200 4.33 5.39 9.87
CA HIS A 200 5.28 6.47 10.17
C HIS A 200 4.63 7.82 9.82
N GLU A 201 5.27 8.93 10.16
CA GLU A 201 4.81 10.27 9.76
C GLU A 201 4.78 10.41 8.24
N ALA A 202 3.73 11.04 7.71
CA ALA A 202 3.61 11.24 6.27
C ALA A 202 4.57 12.34 5.81
N GLU A 203 5.42 12.03 4.85
CA GLU A 203 6.10 13.06 4.08
C GLU A 203 5.19 13.56 2.95
N PRO A 204 5.23 14.86 2.60
CA PRO A 204 4.46 15.38 1.49
C PRO A 204 4.87 14.70 0.18
N VAL A 205 3.94 13.96 -0.44
CA VAL A 205 4.14 13.42 -1.79
C VAL A 205 3.65 14.47 -2.79
N PRO A 206 4.47 14.90 -3.78
CA PRO A 206 4.03 15.89 -4.75
C PRO A 206 2.87 15.35 -5.60
N ASN A 207 1.99 16.27 -6.03
CA ASN A 207 0.94 15.94 -6.98
C ASN A 207 1.55 15.35 -8.25
N PHE A 208 0.98 14.23 -8.69
CA PHE A 208 1.45 13.50 -9.85
C PHE A 208 0.55 13.77 -11.06
N ARG A 209 1.11 14.38 -12.10
CA ARG A 209 0.40 14.56 -13.38
C ARG A 209 0.47 13.28 -14.20
N MET A 210 -0.67 12.64 -14.39
CA MET A 210 -0.79 11.47 -15.23
C MET A 210 -0.56 11.83 -16.70
N ARG A 211 0.32 11.08 -17.35
CA ARG A 211 0.59 11.16 -18.78
C ARG A 211 0.00 9.91 -19.41
N TRP A 212 -0.91 10.10 -20.35
CA TRP A 212 -1.53 9.00 -21.10
C TRP A 212 -0.59 8.47 -22.17
#